data_AF-A0A502FGZ0-F1
#
_entry.id   AF-A0A502FGZ0-F1
#
_cell.length_a   1.000
_cell.length_b   1.000
_cell.length_c   1.000
_cell.angle_alpha   90.00
_cell.angle_beta   90.00
_cell.angle_gamma   90.00
#
_symmetry.space_group_name_H-M   'P 1'
#
loop_
_entity.id
_entity.type
_entity.pdbx_description
1 polymer ?
#
loop_
_entity_poly.entity_id
_entity_poly.type
_entity_poly.pdbx_seq_one_letter_code
_entity_poly.pdbx_strand_id
1 'polypeptide(L)'
;MAESSTSNVKPATFAELPALLASAPHRLLFLAGSVAVLLSMAWWAVELTWMRFGLGSWPQPTISPAYAHGMLIQYGMFPLFMFGFLLTVFPRWLNQPSLPRSRYVPVAGLVFGGYVLANVGLLDLPWLLKLGFVMMLAGYLIGLVTLASVLRASRDRNDHARSCVLGMALGTLGLIAFIAFLFGAPDECAQLAVRIGTFGLLLPIFFSVTHRMLPFFSGNMIKGYTVVRPRWSLPVVWVLLLAHLLLDWRGALSWLWLADIPLALVFAWHALAWQPWKAMRPGVLAVLHLSFAWLPVAFALYAVQDVIYAMRGEMLFFRAPLHALAIGYFGSMLVAMVTRVTQGHSGRPMQMGAVPWVCFALLQLVVLVRIRAEFGGDVYLWLVIAAYGWLLAFLPWVLRSAWIYLTPRVDGKPG
;
A
#
# COMPACT_ATOMS: atom_id res chain seq x y z
N MET A 1 -42.18 8.35 5.75
CA MET A 1 -41.89 7.58 4.51
C MET A 1 -41.26 8.55 3.54
N ALA A 2 -39.93 8.50 3.37
CA ALA A 2 -39.24 9.30 2.37
C ALA A 2 -38.87 8.34 1.24
N GLU A 3 -39.45 8.57 0.06
CA GLU A 3 -39.19 7.79 -1.14
C GLU A 3 -37.68 7.79 -1.43
N SER A 4 -37.06 6.61 -1.38
CA SER A 4 -35.72 6.45 -1.91
C SER A 4 -35.80 6.58 -3.42
N SER A 5 -35.50 7.76 -3.95
CA SER A 5 -35.16 7.88 -5.36
C SER A 5 -33.87 7.09 -5.58
N THR A 6 -34.01 5.83 -5.97
CA THR A 6 -32.93 5.09 -6.59
C THR A 6 -32.60 5.84 -7.86
N SER A 7 -31.63 6.77 -7.80
CA SER A 7 -31.12 7.42 -8.98
C SER A 7 -30.69 6.30 -9.93
N ASN A 8 -31.40 6.21 -11.05
CA ASN A 8 -31.17 5.18 -12.05
C ASN A 8 -29.91 5.60 -12.80
N VAL A 9 -28.75 5.46 -12.15
CA VAL A 9 -27.45 5.85 -12.69
C VAL A 9 -27.21 4.95 -13.89
N LYS A 10 -27.44 5.48 -15.08
CA LYS A 10 -27.13 4.77 -16.32
C LYS A 10 -25.62 4.45 -16.32
N PRO A 11 -25.21 3.22 -16.62
CA PRO A 11 -23.81 2.91 -16.82
C PRO A 11 -23.26 3.78 -17.96
N ALA A 12 -22.03 4.25 -17.81
CA ALA A 12 -21.37 5.00 -18.87
C ALA A 12 -21.23 4.12 -20.11
N THR A 13 -21.43 4.71 -21.29
CA THR A 13 -21.14 4.03 -22.55
C THR A 13 -19.64 3.78 -22.69
N PHE A 14 -19.23 2.81 -23.51
CA PHE A 14 -17.81 2.54 -23.76
C PHE A 14 -17.04 3.79 -24.24
N ALA A 15 -17.69 4.69 -24.99
CA ALA A 15 -17.10 5.93 -25.46
C ALA A 15 -16.85 6.96 -24.34
N GLU A 16 -17.61 6.92 -23.25
CA GLU A 16 -17.51 7.85 -22.13
C GLU A 16 -16.49 7.40 -21.07
N LEU A 17 -16.15 6.11 -21.03
CA LEU A 17 -15.24 5.53 -20.02
C LEU A 17 -13.88 6.24 -19.91
N PRO A 18 -13.18 6.61 -21.00
CA PRO A 18 -11.89 7.30 -20.88
C PRO A 18 -12.02 8.66 -20.18
N ALA A 19 -13.04 9.45 -20.55
CA ALA A 19 -13.31 10.75 -19.94
C ALA A 19 -13.72 10.61 -18.47
N LEU A 20 -14.52 9.58 -18.17
CA LEU A 20 -14.97 9.22 -16.84
C LEU A 20 -13.80 8.85 -15.94
N LEU A 21 -12.94 7.91 -16.36
CA LEU A 21 -11.78 7.47 -15.57
C LEU A 21 -10.77 8.62 -15.38
N ALA A 22 -10.58 9.45 -16.40
CA ALA A 22 -9.72 10.63 -16.33
C ALA A 22 -10.37 11.83 -15.61
N SER A 23 -11.55 11.70 -15.00
CA SER A 23 -12.21 12.79 -14.26
C SER A 23 -11.48 13.19 -12.97
N ALA A 24 -10.78 12.26 -12.34
CA ALA A 24 -9.98 12.51 -11.14
C ALA A 24 -8.82 11.53 -11.02
N PRO A 25 -7.69 11.92 -10.38
CA PRO A 25 -6.52 11.04 -10.26
C PRO A 25 -6.82 9.72 -9.57
N HIS A 26 -7.49 9.77 -8.40
CA HIS A 26 -7.80 8.56 -7.62
C HIS A 26 -8.62 7.54 -8.41
N ARG A 27 -9.48 7.97 -9.34
CA ARG A 27 -10.42 7.06 -10.01
C ARG A 27 -9.71 6.09 -10.94
N LEU A 28 -8.92 6.63 -11.87
CA LEU A 28 -8.12 5.83 -12.79
C LEU A 28 -7.07 5.00 -12.05
N LEU A 29 -6.34 5.62 -11.12
CA LEU A 29 -5.26 4.97 -10.39
C LEU A 29 -5.75 3.91 -9.39
N PHE A 30 -6.91 4.10 -8.74
CA PHE A 30 -7.48 3.08 -7.86
C PHE A 30 -8.10 1.92 -8.63
N LEU A 31 -8.67 2.17 -9.82
CA LEU A 31 -9.11 1.08 -10.69
C LEU A 31 -7.91 0.21 -11.09
N ALA A 32 -6.83 0.85 -11.57
CA ALA A 32 -5.58 0.17 -11.89
C ALA A 32 -5.01 -0.59 -10.68
N GLY A 33 -4.98 0.04 -9.50
CA GLY A 33 -4.55 -0.61 -8.26
C GLY A 33 -5.43 -1.79 -7.87
N SER A 34 -6.75 -1.72 -8.10
CA SER A 34 -7.69 -2.81 -7.79
C SER A 34 -7.43 -4.03 -8.67
N VAL A 35 -7.14 -3.82 -9.97
CA VAL A 35 -6.68 -4.89 -10.86
C VAL A 35 -5.34 -5.44 -10.40
N ALA A 36 -4.39 -4.57 -10.04
CA ALA A 36 -3.07 -4.97 -9.56
C ALA A 36 -3.14 -5.84 -8.30
N VAL A 37 -4.01 -5.53 -7.35
CA VAL A 37 -4.22 -6.29 -6.10
C VAL A 37 -4.56 -7.77 -6.35
N LEU A 38 -5.28 -8.06 -7.44
CA LEU A 38 -5.60 -9.43 -7.84
C LEU A 38 -4.49 -10.01 -8.73
N LEU A 39 -3.98 -9.25 -9.69
CA LEU A 39 -3.00 -9.75 -10.67
C LEU A 39 -1.71 -10.25 -10.01
N SER A 40 -1.10 -9.46 -9.11
CA SER A 40 0.15 -9.86 -8.42
C SER A 40 -0.06 -11.14 -7.61
N MET A 41 -1.20 -11.23 -6.92
CA MET A 41 -1.49 -12.35 -6.04
C MET A 41 -1.99 -13.58 -6.79
N ALA A 42 -2.56 -13.42 -7.98
CA ALA A 42 -2.90 -14.53 -8.86
C ALA A 42 -1.64 -15.22 -9.37
N TRP A 43 -0.68 -14.44 -9.90
CA TRP A 43 0.62 -14.99 -10.29
C TRP A 43 1.33 -15.63 -9.09
N TRP A 44 1.39 -14.94 -7.95
CA TRP A 44 2.05 -15.46 -6.74
C TRP A 44 1.39 -16.73 -6.18
N ALA A 45 0.06 -16.83 -6.21
CA ALA A 45 -0.66 -18.03 -5.77
C ALA A 45 -0.33 -19.24 -6.66
N VAL A 46 -0.28 -19.04 -7.99
CA VAL A 46 0.11 -20.10 -8.94
C VAL A 46 1.57 -20.50 -8.73
N GLU A 47 2.47 -19.53 -8.56
CA GLU A 47 3.89 -19.78 -8.30
C GLU A 47 4.10 -20.58 -7.01
N LEU A 48 3.43 -20.22 -5.92
CA LEU A 48 3.47 -21.00 -4.67
C LEU A 48 2.87 -22.39 -4.82
N THR A 49 1.81 -22.53 -5.63
CA THR A 49 1.19 -23.83 -5.92
C THR A 49 2.15 -24.71 -6.72
N TRP A 50 2.86 -24.13 -7.68
CA TRP A 50 3.93 -24.82 -8.41
C TRP A 50 5.04 -25.28 -7.46
N MET A 51 5.52 -24.40 -6.56
CA MET A 51 6.54 -24.76 -5.57
C MET A 51 6.10 -25.87 -4.61
N ARG A 52 4.82 -25.93 -4.23
CA ARG A 52 4.31 -26.93 -3.29
C ARG A 52 3.98 -28.27 -3.94
N PHE A 53 3.28 -28.24 -5.06
CA PHE A 53 2.60 -29.40 -5.64
C PHE A 53 3.20 -29.85 -6.98
N GLY A 54 4.03 -29.01 -7.60
CA GLY A 54 4.45 -29.19 -8.98
C GLY A 54 3.29 -28.89 -9.95
N LEU A 55 3.44 -27.85 -10.76
CA LEU A 55 2.49 -27.55 -11.85
C LEU A 55 3.21 -27.66 -13.19
N GLY A 56 3.34 -28.88 -13.74
CA GLY A 56 3.80 -29.16 -15.11
C GLY A 56 4.72 -28.11 -15.76
N SER A 57 4.31 -27.60 -16.92
CA SER A 57 5.05 -26.62 -17.74
C SER A 57 4.81 -25.15 -17.35
N TRP A 58 4.62 -24.84 -16.07
CA TRP A 58 4.47 -23.45 -15.61
C TRP A 58 5.75 -22.64 -15.88
N PRO A 59 5.70 -21.53 -16.66
CA PRO A 59 6.87 -20.73 -16.97
C PRO A 59 7.47 -20.10 -15.71
N GLN A 60 8.79 -20.15 -15.59
CA GLN A 60 9.52 -19.63 -14.43
C GLN A 60 10.09 -18.24 -14.71
N PRO A 61 10.06 -17.31 -13.74
CA PRO A 61 10.64 -15.99 -13.92
C PRO A 61 12.17 -16.07 -13.99
N THR A 62 12.77 -15.13 -14.71
CA THR A 62 14.24 -14.98 -14.84
C THR A 62 14.92 -14.38 -13.61
N ILE A 63 14.15 -14.07 -12.56
CA ILE A 63 14.60 -13.55 -11.27
C ILE A 63 13.97 -14.37 -10.15
N SER A 64 14.50 -14.27 -8.93
CA SER A 64 13.87 -14.90 -7.77
C SER A 64 12.38 -14.55 -7.67
N PRO A 65 11.47 -15.53 -7.55
CA PRO A 65 10.04 -15.28 -7.38
C PRO A 65 9.73 -14.39 -6.17
N ALA A 66 10.56 -14.46 -5.11
CA ALA A 66 10.42 -13.60 -3.95
C ALA A 66 10.72 -12.12 -4.26
N TYR A 67 11.70 -11.85 -5.14
CA TYR A 67 11.95 -10.49 -5.63
C TYR A 67 10.81 -10.00 -6.51
N ALA A 68 10.31 -10.83 -7.42
CA ALA A 68 9.16 -10.49 -8.26
C ALA A 68 7.93 -10.12 -7.41
N HIS A 69 7.57 -10.97 -6.45
CA HIS A 69 6.48 -10.73 -5.50
C HIS A 69 6.67 -9.43 -4.72
N GLY A 70 7.85 -9.26 -4.10
CA GLY A 70 8.16 -8.09 -3.30
C GLY A 70 8.12 -6.80 -4.12
N MET A 71 8.74 -6.79 -5.29
CA MET A 71 8.88 -5.59 -6.12
C MET A 71 7.57 -5.18 -6.76
N LEU A 72 6.79 -6.11 -7.31
CA LEU A 72 5.50 -5.78 -7.93
C LEU A 72 4.49 -5.26 -6.91
N ILE A 73 4.49 -5.80 -5.70
CA ILE A 73 3.63 -5.31 -4.62
C ILE A 73 4.06 -3.92 -4.15
N GLN A 74 5.36 -3.75 -3.85
CA GLN A 74 5.87 -2.52 -3.23
C GLN A 74 5.98 -1.35 -4.21
N TYR A 75 6.30 -1.62 -5.47
CA TYR A 75 6.56 -0.59 -6.48
C TYR A 75 5.46 -0.45 -7.52
N GLY A 76 4.58 -1.44 -7.68
CA GLY A 76 3.46 -1.41 -8.63
C GLY A 76 2.10 -1.29 -7.94
N MET A 77 1.72 -2.33 -7.19
CA MET A 77 0.38 -2.47 -6.60
C MET A 77 0.03 -1.34 -5.63
N PHE A 78 0.77 -1.19 -4.51
CA PHE A 78 0.50 -0.13 -3.54
C PHE A 78 0.67 1.28 -4.12
N PRO A 79 1.71 1.55 -4.95
CA PRO A 79 1.95 2.87 -5.52
C PRO A 79 0.85 3.38 -6.46
N LEU A 80 0.10 2.50 -7.13
CA LEU A 80 -1.10 2.91 -7.85
C LEU A 80 -2.10 3.58 -6.90
N PHE A 81 -2.36 3.00 -5.73
CA PHE A 81 -3.20 3.64 -4.71
C PHE A 81 -2.53 4.87 -4.08
N MET A 82 -1.21 4.85 -3.85
CA MET A 82 -0.52 6.01 -3.27
C MET A 82 -0.54 7.20 -4.22
N PHE A 83 -0.23 7.03 -5.50
CA PHE A 83 -0.36 8.10 -6.49
C PHE A 83 -1.80 8.55 -6.64
N GLY A 84 -2.77 7.63 -6.69
CA GLY A 84 -4.19 7.97 -6.79
C GLY A 84 -4.65 8.85 -5.64
N PHE A 85 -4.21 8.52 -4.43
CA PHE A 85 -4.49 9.30 -3.23
C PHE A 85 -3.74 10.62 -3.24
N LEU A 86 -2.40 10.59 -3.32
CA LEU A 86 -1.52 11.76 -3.18
C LEU A 86 -1.82 12.82 -4.26
N LEU A 87 -1.95 12.44 -5.53
CA LEU A 87 -2.27 13.37 -6.62
C LEU A 87 -3.68 13.99 -6.46
N THR A 88 -4.59 13.33 -5.74
CA THR A 88 -5.92 13.87 -5.42
C THR A 88 -5.90 14.81 -4.22
N VAL A 89 -5.14 14.47 -3.16
CA VAL A 89 -5.22 15.19 -1.87
C VAL A 89 -4.16 16.26 -1.68
N PHE A 90 -2.98 16.14 -2.32
CA PHE A 90 -1.90 17.10 -2.18
C PHE A 90 -2.32 18.53 -2.51
N PRO A 91 -2.99 18.80 -3.64
CA PRO A 91 -3.44 20.16 -3.94
C PRO A 91 -4.32 20.72 -2.82
N ARG A 92 -5.21 19.91 -2.26
CA ARG A 92 -6.07 20.31 -1.13
C ARG A 92 -5.29 20.55 0.16
N TRP A 93 -4.26 19.75 0.45
CA TRP A 93 -3.43 19.91 1.65
C TRP A 93 -2.57 21.17 1.65
N LEU A 94 -2.33 21.72 0.46
CA LEU A 94 -1.37 22.79 0.20
C LEU A 94 -2.06 24.04 -0.40
N ASN A 95 -3.40 24.05 -0.39
CA ASN A 95 -4.25 25.12 -0.93
C ASN A 95 -3.91 25.48 -2.39
N GLN A 96 -3.66 24.46 -3.22
CA GLN A 96 -3.35 24.60 -4.64
C GLN A 96 -4.53 24.13 -5.52
N PRO A 97 -4.63 24.63 -6.77
CA PRO A 97 -5.62 24.16 -7.74
C PRO A 97 -5.52 22.66 -8.02
N SER A 98 -6.65 22.03 -8.36
CA SER A 98 -6.65 20.62 -8.79
C SER A 98 -5.75 20.39 -9.99
N LEU A 99 -5.08 19.25 -10.03
CA LEU A 99 -4.16 18.90 -11.11
C LEU A 99 -4.91 18.67 -12.43
N PRO A 100 -4.39 19.15 -13.58
CA PRO A 100 -4.93 18.82 -14.88
C PRO A 100 -4.60 17.37 -15.29
N ARG A 101 -5.41 16.80 -16.19
CA ARG A 101 -5.28 15.42 -16.71
C ARG A 101 -3.88 15.07 -17.19
N SER A 102 -3.21 16.01 -17.85
CA SER A 102 -1.84 15.86 -18.37
C SER A 102 -0.80 15.51 -17.30
N ARG A 103 -1.08 15.77 -16.01
CA ARG A 103 -0.14 15.53 -14.91
C ARG A 103 -0.33 14.19 -14.20
N TYR A 104 -1.47 13.51 -14.37
CA TYR A 104 -1.75 12.23 -13.69
C TYR A 104 -2.13 11.08 -14.61
N VAL A 105 -2.68 11.33 -15.80
CA VAL A 105 -2.98 10.26 -16.77
C VAL A 105 -1.72 9.54 -17.23
N PRO A 106 -0.59 10.23 -17.55
CA PRO A 106 0.66 9.54 -17.88
C PRO A 106 1.20 8.70 -16.72
N VAL A 107 1.08 9.18 -15.48
CA VAL A 107 1.48 8.42 -14.28
C VAL A 107 0.70 7.12 -14.20
N ALA A 108 -0.62 7.18 -14.37
CA ALA A 108 -1.47 5.99 -14.36
C ALA A 108 -1.13 5.02 -15.49
N GLY A 109 -0.99 5.51 -16.73
CA GLY A 109 -0.68 4.68 -17.89
C GLY A 109 0.69 4.02 -17.79
N LEU A 110 1.72 4.75 -17.36
CA LEU A 110 3.10 4.25 -17.27
C LEU A 110 3.28 3.28 -16.10
N VAL A 111 2.76 3.61 -14.90
CA VAL A 111 2.87 2.71 -13.74
C VAL A 111 2.03 1.46 -13.96
N PHE A 112 0.77 1.58 -14.39
CA PHE A 112 -0.09 0.41 -14.60
C PHE A 112 0.33 -0.42 -15.81
N GLY A 113 0.61 0.23 -16.95
CA GLY A 113 1.10 -0.45 -18.15
C GLY A 113 2.43 -1.14 -17.90
N GLY A 114 3.37 -0.46 -17.25
CA GLY A 114 4.64 -1.07 -16.84
C GLY A 114 4.46 -2.24 -15.87
N TYR A 115 3.53 -2.11 -14.91
CA TYR A 115 3.19 -3.20 -13.98
C TYR A 115 2.60 -4.43 -14.69
N VAL A 116 1.68 -4.24 -15.65
CA VAL A 116 1.11 -5.34 -16.43
C VAL A 116 2.20 -6.02 -17.27
N LEU A 117 3.03 -5.26 -17.97
CA LEU A 117 4.15 -5.81 -18.74
C LEU A 117 5.15 -6.56 -17.86
N ALA A 118 5.44 -6.03 -16.66
CA ALA A 118 6.33 -6.71 -15.71
C ALA A 118 5.73 -8.04 -15.23
N ASN A 119 4.42 -8.10 -14.94
CA ASN A 119 3.73 -9.36 -14.58
C ASN A 119 3.78 -10.38 -15.74
N VAL A 120 3.52 -9.95 -16.97
CA VAL A 120 3.65 -10.83 -18.16
C VAL A 120 5.12 -11.26 -18.34
N GLY A 121 6.06 -10.37 -18.03
CA GLY A 121 7.50 -10.64 -18.04
C GLY A 121 7.94 -11.77 -17.11
N LEU A 122 7.17 -12.07 -16.06
CA LEU A 122 7.43 -13.19 -15.15
C LEU A 122 7.14 -14.55 -15.78
N LEU A 123 6.46 -14.60 -16.92
CA LEU A 123 6.20 -15.82 -17.70
C LEU A 123 7.39 -16.15 -18.62
N ASP A 124 8.62 -16.09 -18.09
CA ASP A 124 9.88 -16.29 -18.80
C ASP A 124 10.11 -15.30 -19.98
N LEU A 125 9.71 -14.04 -19.81
CA LEU A 125 9.86 -12.98 -20.82
C LEU A 125 10.70 -11.82 -20.26
N PRO A 126 12.04 -11.99 -20.12
CA PRO A 126 12.90 -11.02 -19.42
C PRO A 126 12.89 -9.62 -20.03
N TRP A 127 12.68 -9.49 -21.34
CA TRP A 127 12.61 -8.19 -21.99
C TRP A 127 11.35 -7.41 -21.60
N LEU A 128 10.21 -8.09 -21.44
CA LEU A 128 8.97 -7.49 -20.93
C LEU A 128 9.10 -7.11 -19.47
N LEU A 129 9.79 -7.94 -18.67
CA LEU A 129 10.07 -7.63 -17.28
C LEU A 129 10.85 -6.32 -17.16
N LYS A 130 11.96 -6.19 -17.90
CA LYS A 130 12.79 -4.98 -17.94
C LYS A 130 12.01 -3.77 -18.42
N LEU A 131 11.31 -3.90 -19.55
CA LEU A 131 10.48 -2.82 -20.10
C LEU A 131 9.42 -2.35 -19.10
N GLY A 132 8.77 -3.30 -18.41
CA GLY A 132 7.75 -3.02 -17.42
C GLY A 132 8.27 -2.16 -16.27
N PHE A 133 9.41 -2.54 -15.68
CA PHE A 133 10.04 -1.75 -14.61
C PHE A 133 10.54 -0.38 -15.10
N VAL A 134 11.11 -0.27 -16.30
CA VAL A 134 11.52 1.01 -16.89
C VAL A 134 10.32 1.95 -17.11
N MET A 135 9.19 1.42 -17.59
CA MET A 135 7.95 2.20 -17.72
C MET A 135 7.41 2.65 -16.37
N MET A 136 7.43 1.77 -15.35
CA MET A 136 7.07 2.16 -14.00
C MET A 136 7.95 3.31 -13.48
N LEU A 137 9.26 3.26 -13.72
CA LEU A 137 10.19 4.34 -13.34
C LEU A 137 9.82 5.67 -14.01
N ALA A 138 9.50 5.67 -15.31
CA ALA A 138 9.05 6.87 -16.00
C ALA A 138 7.78 7.46 -15.36
N GLY A 139 6.82 6.61 -15.00
CA GLY A 139 5.61 7.03 -14.27
C GLY A 139 5.93 7.61 -12.89
N TYR A 140 6.87 7.01 -12.16
CA TYR A 140 7.35 7.50 -10.87
C TYR A 140 7.97 8.88 -10.97
N LEU A 141 8.84 9.11 -11.94
CA LEU A 141 9.50 10.39 -12.15
C LEU A 141 8.48 11.50 -12.43
N ILE A 142 7.50 11.24 -13.31
CA ILE A 142 6.43 12.21 -13.60
C ILE A 142 5.59 12.50 -12.35
N GLY A 143 5.23 11.46 -11.59
CA GLY A 143 4.47 11.59 -10.36
C GLY A 143 5.22 12.38 -9.29
N LEU A 144 6.49 12.05 -9.07
CA LEU A 144 7.37 12.72 -8.11
C LEU A 144 7.58 14.20 -8.46
N VAL A 145 7.91 14.51 -9.72
CA VAL A 145 8.04 15.89 -10.21
C VAL A 145 6.73 16.65 -10.01
N THR A 146 5.59 15.99 -10.22
CA THR A 146 4.27 16.58 -9.97
C THR A 146 4.03 16.90 -8.52
N LEU A 147 4.19 15.94 -7.60
CA LEU A 147 4.03 16.18 -6.16
C LEU A 147 5.01 17.23 -5.64
N ALA A 148 6.28 17.18 -6.07
CA ALA A 148 7.30 18.16 -5.71
C ALA A 148 6.98 19.57 -6.26
N SER A 149 6.38 19.68 -7.44
CA SER A 149 5.97 20.99 -7.99
C SER A 149 4.83 21.62 -7.18
N VAL A 150 3.83 20.83 -6.76
CA VAL A 150 2.74 21.30 -5.89
C VAL A 150 3.27 21.74 -4.53
N LEU A 151 4.21 20.96 -3.96
CA LEU A 151 4.85 21.31 -2.69
C LEU A 151 5.68 22.59 -2.78
N ARG A 152 6.44 22.78 -3.87
CA ARG A 152 7.24 24.00 -4.08
C ARG A 152 6.39 25.24 -4.34
N ALA A 153 5.23 25.10 -4.98
CA ALA A 153 4.31 26.22 -5.22
C ALA A 153 3.60 26.68 -3.93
N SER A 154 3.51 25.81 -2.93
CA SER A 154 2.88 26.15 -1.65
C SER A 154 3.83 26.91 -0.73
N ARG A 155 3.30 27.95 -0.08
CA ARG A 155 4.00 28.67 1.00
C ARG A 155 3.88 27.95 2.35
N ASP A 156 3.03 26.93 2.45
CA ASP A 156 2.72 26.25 3.69
C ASP A 156 3.81 25.22 4.06
N ARG A 157 4.29 25.29 5.31
CA ARG A 157 5.17 24.25 5.87
C ARG A 157 4.36 23.02 6.25
N ASN A 158 4.18 22.11 5.29
CA ASN A 158 3.43 20.87 5.48
C ASN A 158 4.36 19.65 5.58
N ASP A 159 4.66 19.24 6.82
CA ASP A 159 5.59 18.14 7.10
C ASP A 159 5.09 16.78 6.56
N HIS A 160 3.77 16.54 6.54
CA HIS A 160 3.20 15.32 5.96
C HIS A 160 3.41 15.27 4.44
N ALA A 161 3.25 16.40 3.74
CA ALA A 161 3.49 16.48 2.31
C ALA A 161 4.98 16.28 1.99
N ARG A 162 5.87 16.92 2.76
CA ARG A 162 7.34 16.71 2.66
C ARG A 162 7.72 15.25 2.87
N SER A 163 7.17 14.64 3.92
CA SER A 163 7.37 13.22 4.24
C SER A 163 6.92 12.32 3.09
N CYS A 164 5.74 12.56 2.51
CA CYS A 164 5.28 11.76 1.36
C CYS A 164 6.16 11.97 0.12
N VAL A 165 6.61 13.18 -0.17
CA VAL A 165 7.55 13.44 -1.28
C VAL A 165 8.89 12.74 -1.05
N LEU A 166 9.42 12.77 0.18
CA LEU A 166 10.65 12.06 0.53
C LEU A 166 10.49 10.55 0.37
N GLY A 167 9.37 9.97 0.83
CA GLY A 167 9.07 8.56 0.62
C GLY A 167 8.98 8.18 -0.86
N MET A 168 8.31 9.00 -1.68
CA MET A 168 8.26 8.78 -3.13
C MET A 168 9.64 8.93 -3.78
N ALA A 169 10.47 9.85 -3.32
CA ALA A 169 11.83 10.03 -3.81
C ALA A 169 12.72 8.83 -3.49
N LEU A 170 12.71 8.34 -2.25
CA LEU A 170 13.42 7.12 -1.88
C LEU A 170 12.89 5.91 -2.65
N GLY A 171 11.57 5.78 -2.82
CA GLY A 171 11.01 4.74 -3.68
C GLY A 171 11.50 4.81 -5.12
N THR A 172 11.57 5.99 -5.72
CA THR A 172 12.18 6.14 -7.06
C THR A 172 13.63 5.63 -7.07
N LEU A 173 14.43 5.93 -6.04
CA LEU A 173 15.80 5.41 -5.92
C LEU A 173 15.85 3.89 -5.78
N GLY A 174 14.96 3.30 -4.97
CA GLY A 174 14.85 1.85 -4.84
C GLY A 174 14.45 1.17 -6.16
N LEU A 175 13.54 1.79 -6.91
CA LEU A 175 13.15 1.31 -8.23
C LEU A 175 14.32 1.39 -9.24
N ILE A 176 15.11 2.46 -9.21
CA ILE A 176 16.35 2.58 -10.00
C ILE A 176 17.34 1.48 -9.62
N ALA A 177 17.54 1.20 -8.33
CA ALA A 177 18.43 0.14 -7.87
C ALA A 177 17.97 -1.24 -8.38
N PHE A 178 16.67 -1.53 -8.35
CA PHE A 178 16.16 -2.78 -8.90
C PHE A 178 16.32 -2.88 -10.42
N ILE A 179 16.09 -1.79 -11.14
CA ILE A 179 16.34 -1.75 -12.58
C ILE A 179 17.82 -2.00 -12.87
N ALA A 180 18.74 -1.38 -12.11
CA ALA A 180 20.17 -1.65 -12.27
C ALA A 180 20.48 -3.15 -12.12
N PHE A 181 19.89 -3.83 -11.13
CA PHE A 181 19.99 -5.29 -10.98
C PHE A 181 19.49 -6.05 -12.23
N LEU A 182 18.32 -5.69 -12.77
CA LEU A 182 17.78 -6.31 -13.99
C LEU A 182 18.69 -6.13 -15.23
N PHE A 183 19.56 -5.11 -15.21
CA PHE A 183 20.54 -4.82 -16.26
C PHE A 183 21.97 -5.25 -15.90
N GLY A 184 22.14 -6.09 -14.87
CA GLY A 184 23.41 -6.76 -14.57
C GLY A 184 24.18 -6.19 -13.37
N ALA A 185 23.61 -5.26 -12.61
CA ALA A 185 24.19 -4.86 -11.33
C ALA A 185 24.09 -6.01 -10.29
N PRO A 186 24.90 -5.99 -9.22
CA PRO A 186 24.92 -7.04 -8.20
C PRO A 186 23.56 -7.26 -7.51
N ASP A 187 23.36 -8.47 -6.97
CA ASP A 187 22.15 -8.85 -6.22
C ASP A 187 21.84 -7.91 -5.04
N GLU A 188 22.89 -7.30 -4.45
CA GLU A 188 22.78 -6.27 -3.42
C GLU A 188 21.86 -5.11 -3.81
N CYS A 189 21.78 -4.76 -5.10
CA CYS A 189 20.90 -3.72 -5.59
C CYS A 189 19.42 -4.11 -5.48
N ALA A 190 19.07 -5.37 -5.77
CA ALA A 190 17.70 -5.87 -5.59
C ALA A 190 17.34 -5.98 -4.10
N GLN A 191 18.27 -6.46 -3.29
CA GLN A 191 18.14 -6.54 -1.84
C GLN A 191 17.92 -5.16 -1.20
N LEU A 192 18.66 -4.14 -1.64
CA LEU A 192 18.46 -2.75 -1.22
C LEU A 192 17.10 -2.21 -1.69
N ALA A 193 16.72 -2.48 -2.93
CA ALA A 193 15.44 -2.04 -3.48
C ALA A 193 14.24 -2.57 -2.69
N VAL A 194 14.26 -3.85 -2.30
CA VAL A 194 13.18 -4.44 -1.48
C VAL A 194 13.09 -3.74 -0.11
N ARG A 195 14.22 -3.45 0.55
CA ARG A 195 14.25 -2.76 1.84
C ARG A 195 13.80 -1.31 1.76
N ILE A 196 14.25 -0.58 0.74
CA ILE A 196 13.77 0.77 0.43
C ILE A 196 12.26 0.76 0.18
N GLY A 197 11.75 -0.26 -0.51
CA GLY A 197 10.31 -0.37 -0.81
C GLY A 197 9.49 -0.38 0.48
N THR A 198 9.90 -1.18 1.47
CA THR A 198 9.14 -1.34 2.72
C THR A 198 9.37 -0.17 3.66
N PHE A 199 10.62 0.16 3.97
CA PHE A 199 10.98 1.09 5.05
C PHE A 199 11.28 2.51 4.57
N GLY A 200 11.61 2.71 3.28
CA GLY A 200 11.84 4.02 2.68
C GLY A 200 10.65 4.60 1.92
N LEU A 201 9.79 3.74 1.34
CA LEU A 201 8.63 4.14 0.52
C LEU A 201 7.31 3.89 1.24
N LEU A 202 6.94 2.62 1.45
CA LEU A 202 5.59 2.27 1.91
C LEU A 202 5.34 2.75 3.34
N LEU A 203 6.16 2.31 4.30
CA LEU A 203 5.92 2.61 5.71
C LEU A 203 5.89 4.12 6.02
N PRO A 204 6.86 4.94 5.55
CA PRO A 204 6.78 6.38 5.77
C PRO A 204 5.53 7.03 5.17
N ILE A 205 5.09 6.59 3.99
CA ILE A 205 3.88 7.14 3.34
C ILE A 205 2.62 6.71 4.11
N PHE A 206 2.46 5.42 4.40
CA PHE A 206 1.31 4.92 5.17
C PHE A 206 1.23 5.58 6.54
N PHE A 207 2.36 5.68 7.25
CA PHE A 207 2.40 6.35 8.55
C PHE A 207 2.09 7.84 8.42
N SER A 208 2.65 8.56 7.44
CA SER A 208 2.38 10.00 7.25
C SER A 208 0.92 10.29 6.94
N VAL A 209 0.31 9.47 6.08
CA VAL A 209 -1.11 9.59 5.74
C VAL A 209 -1.96 9.29 6.96
N THR A 210 -1.68 8.21 7.69
CA THR A 210 -2.44 7.84 8.89
C THR A 210 -2.28 8.87 10.00
N HIS A 211 -1.06 9.32 10.26
CA HIS A 211 -0.72 10.37 11.23
C HIS A 211 -1.48 11.68 10.95
N ARG A 212 -1.72 12.01 9.68
CA ARG A 212 -2.54 13.17 9.30
C ARG A 212 -4.04 12.90 9.43
N MET A 213 -4.49 11.79 8.87
CA MET A 213 -5.90 11.55 8.53
C MET A 213 -6.68 10.88 9.65
N LEU A 214 -6.11 9.92 10.35
CA LEU A 214 -6.84 9.14 11.34
C LEU A 214 -7.26 9.99 12.56
N PRO A 215 -6.39 10.86 13.12
CA PRO A 215 -6.81 11.83 14.14
C PRO A 215 -7.79 12.88 13.61
N PHE A 216 -7.63 13.32 12.35
CA PHE A 216 -8.51 14.30 11.71
C PHE A 216 -9.93 13.73 11.51
N PHE A 217 -10.05 12.49 11.05
CA PHE A 217 -11.34 11.82 10.89
C PHE A 217 -12.02 11.57 12.23
N SER A 218 -11.25 11.17 13.25
CA SER A 218 -11.77 11.00 14.61
C SER A 218 -12.32 12.34 15.16
N GLY A 219 -11.57 13.44 14.99
CA GLY A 219 -12.00 14.79 15.40
C GLY A 219 -13.26 15.30 14.70
N ASN A 220 -13.46 14.96 13.42
CA ASN A 220 -14.65 15.37 12.69
C ASN A 220 -15.91 14.56 13.06
N MET A 221 -15.74 13.34 13.57
CA MET A 221 -16.86 12.43 13.88
C MET A 221 -17.27 12.46 15.35
N ILE A 222 -16.35 12.75 16.27
CA ILE A 222 -16.56 12.62 17.72
C ILE A 222 -16.54 14.01 18.35
N LYS A 223 -17.67 14.43 18.93
CA LYS A 223 -17.76 15.69 19.68
C LYS A 223 -16.80 15.67 20.87
N GLY A 224 -16.03 16.74 21.05
CA GLY A 224 -15.07 16.87 22.14
C GLY A 224 -13.78 16.04 21.99
N TYR A 225 -13.51 15.48 20.80
CA TYR A 225 -12.29 14.71 20.56
C TYR A 225 -11.07 15.62 20.40
N THR A 226 -10.02 15.37 21.19
CA THR A 226 -8.74 16.07 21.10
C THR A 226 -7.88 15.47 20.00
N VAL A 227 -7.56 16.25 18.97
CA VAL A 227 -6.70 15.81 17.86
C VAL A 227 -5.23 15.80 18.29
N VAL A 228 -4.68 14.61 18.53
CA VAL A 228 -3.26 14.41 18.88
C VAL A 228 -2.42 14.12 17.63
N ARG A 229 -1.55 15.07 17.25
CA ARG A 229 -0.63 14.97 16.10
C ARG A 229 0.72 15.65 16.42
N PRO A 230 1.57 15.04 17.25
CA PRO A 230 2.84 15.66 17.63
C PRO A 230 3.74 15.88 16.42
N ARG A 231 4.43 17.02 16.36
CA ARG A 231 5.37 17.31 15.26
C ARG A 231 6.66 16.48 15.35
N TRP A 232 7.01 16.01 16.55
CA TRP A 232 8.23 15.24 16.81
C TRP A 232 8.18 13.83 16.20
N SER A 233 6.99 13.25 16.00
CA SER A 233 6.87 11.83 15.64
C SER A 233 7.35 11.52 14.23
N LEU A 234 7.04 12.38 13.25
CA LEU A 234 7.48 12.19 11.87
C LEU A 234 9.00 12.12 11.72
N PRO A 235 9.80 13.11 12.20
CA PRO A 235 11.26 13.02 12.09
C PRO A 235 11.86 11.87 12.89
N VAL A 236 11.31 11.55 14.08
CA VAL A 236 11.77 10.39 14.87
C VAL A 236 11.55 9.08 14.10
N VAL A 237 10.35 8.88 13.55
CA VAL A 237 10.05 7.70 12.73
C VAL A 237 10.96 7.63 11.51
N TRP A 238 11.22 8.75 10.82
CA TRP A 238 12.15 8.77 9.69
C TRP A 238 13.56 8.34 10.07
N VAL A 239 14.13 8.90 11.14
CA VAL A 239 15.49 8.55 11.59
C VAL A 239 15.57 7.06 11.93
N LEU A 240 14.59 6.55 12.69
CA LEU A 240 14.58 5.15 13.09
C LEU A 240 14.37 4.20 11.90
N LEU A 241 13.52 4.54 10.93
CA LEU A 241 13.31 3.72 9.73
C LEU A 241 14.55 3.71 8.82
N LEU A 242 15.25 4.83 8.69
CA LEU A 242 16.52 4.87 7.96
C LEU A 242 17.62 4.09 8.68
N ALA A 243 17.65 4.13 10.02
CA ALA A 243 18.54 3.32 10.83
C ALA A 243 18.25 1.82 10.64
N HIS A 244 16.99 1.39 10.77
CA HIS A 244 16.57 0.01 10.49
C HIS A 244 17.01 -0.43 9.09
N LEU A 245 16.66 0.36 8.06
CA LEU A 245 16.99 0.06 6.66
C LEU A 245 18.50 -0.11 6.46
N LEU A 246 19.31 0.81 7.00
CA LEU A 246 20.76 0.77 6.83
C LEU A 246 21.38 -0.43 7.56
N LEU A 247 20.93 -0.72 8.80
CA LEU A 247 21.41 -1.85 9.57
C LEU A 247 21.07 -3.18 8.90
N ASP A 248 19.82 -3.36 8.46
CA ASP A 248 19.38 -4.58 7.76
C ASP A 248 20.12 -4.73 6.42
N TRP A 249 20.23 -3.66 5.63
CA TRP A 249 20.95 -3.71 4.36
C TRP A 249 22.44 -4.06 4.51
N ARG A 250 23.08 -3.57 5.58
CA ARG A 250 24.49 -3.89 5.87
C ARG A 250 24.69 -5.22 6.60
N GLY A 251 23.62 -5.98 6.84
CA GLY A 251 23.68 -7.25 7.58
C GLY A 251 24.02 -7.10 9.05
N ALA A 252 23.90 -5.89 9.62
CA ALA A 252 24.14 -5.60 11.04
C ALA A 252 22.94 -6.00 11.91
N LEU A 253 22.45 -7.23 11.74
CA LEU A 253 21.19 -7.72 12.29
C LEU A 253 21.16 -7.72 13.83
N SER A 254 22.31 -7.89 14.49
CA SER A 254 22.44 -7.84 15.95
C SER A 254 22.19 -6.46 16.56
N TRP A 255 22.07 -5.41 15.74
CA TRP A 255 21.85 -4.04 16.16
C TRP A 255 20.45 -3.52 15.81
N LEU A 256 19.61 -4.29 15.10
CA LEU A 256 18.29 -3.86 14.64
C LEU A 256 17.36 -3.46 15.79
N TRP A 257 17.48 -4.11 16.95
CA TRP A 257 16.69 -3.80 18.14
C TRP A 257 16.83 -2.34 18.60
N LEU A 258 17.95 -1.66 18.29
CA LEU A 258 18.15 -0.23 18.58
C LEU A 258 17.18 0.66 17.82
N ALA A 259 16.75 0.25 16.62
CA ALA A 259 15.75 0.96 15.83
C ALA A 259 14.33 0.45 16.16
N ASP A 260 14.18 -0.87 16.29
CA ASP A 260 12.86 -1.52 16.26
C ASP A 260 12.13 -1.46 17.59
N ILE A 261 12.84 -1.45 18.73
CA ILE A 261 12.21 -1.18 20.03
C ILE A 261 11.64 0.25 20.07
N PRO A 262 12.42 1.32 19.76
CA PRO A 262 11.86 2.67 19.71
C PRO A 262 10.72 2.82 18.70
N LEU A 263 10.79 2.17 17.53
CA LEU A 263 9.69 2.18 16.56
C LEU A 263 8.42 1.54 17.14
N ALA A 264 8.55 0.37 17.78
CA ALA A 264 7.43 -0.29 18.45
C ALA A 264 6.78 0.62 19.49
N LEU A 265 7.59 1.30 20.32
CA LEU A 265 7.10 2.22 21.35
C LEU A 265 6.41 3.46 20.76
N VAL A 266 7.00 4.08 19.73
CA VAL A 266 6.40 5.26 19.07
C VAL A 266 5.08 4.88 18.39
N PHE A 267 5.01 3.75 17.71
CA PHE A 267 3.77 3.30 17.08
C PHE A 267 2.70 2.89 18.09
N ALA A 268 3.09 2.22 19.19
CA ALA A 268 2.17 1.87 20.27
C ALA A 268 1.62 3.12 20.96
N TRP A 269 2.48 4.13 21.18
CA TRP A 269 2.05 5.42 21.71
C TRP A 269 0.99 6.07 20.81
N HIS A 270 1.19 6.09 19.48
CA HIS A 270 0.17 6.64 18.56
C HIS A 270 -1.13 5.83 18.58
N ALA A 271 -1.04 4.49 18.65
CA ALA A 271 -2.20 3.61 18.67
C ALA A 271 -3.08 3.88 19.90
N LEU A 272 -2.47 4.23 21.04
CA LEU A 272 -3.18 4.62 22.26
C LEU A 272 -3.59 6.09 22.27
N ALA A 273 -2.71 7.00 21.84
CA ALA A 273 -2.93 8.45 21.85
C ALA A 273 -4.09 8.88 20.94
N TRP A 274 -4.41 8.08 19.92
CA TRP A 274 -5.57 8.30 19.05
C TRP A 274 -6.87 7.69 19.58
N GLN A 275 -6.86 7.19 20.82
CA GLN A 275 -8.03 6.83 21.61
C GLN A 275 -9.04 5.96 20.84
N PRO A 276 -8.60 4.79 20.31
CA PRO A 276 -9.44 3.92 19.47
C PRO A 276 -10.78 3.58 20.16
N TRP A 277 -10.79 3.39 21.48
CA TRP A 277 -12.00 3.13 22.27
C TRP A 277 -13.10 4.21 22.14
N LYS A 278 -12.74 5.46 21.80
CA LYS A 278 -13.72 6.54 21.53
C LYS A 278 -14.17 6.59 20.06
N ALA A 279 -13.45 5.90 19.17
CA ALA A 279 -13.49 6.09 17.72
C ALA A 279 -13.85 4.81 16.94
N MET A 280 -14.64 3.91 17.53
CA MET A 280 -15.11 2.67 16.89
C MET A 280 -16.41 2.81 16.08
N ARG A 281 -16.96 4.02 15.97
CA ARG A 281 -18.13 4.30 15.11
C ARG A 281 -17.92 5.61 14.33
N PRO A 282 -18.30 5.67 13.04
CA PRO A 282 -18.85 4.59 12.21
C PRO A 282 -17.80 3.52 11.86
N GLY A 283 -18.23 2.36 11.34
CA GLY A 283 -17.34 1.21 11.11
C GLY A 283 -16.11 1.50 10.24
N VAL A 284 -16.18 2.46 9.31
CA VAL A 284 -15.00 2.86 8.51
C VAL A 284 -13.90 3.47 9.37
N LEU A 285 -14.26 4.18 10.45
CA LEU A 285 -13.31 4.73 11.41
C LEU A 285 -12.73 3.61 12.30
N ALA A 286 -13.56 2.66 12.72
CA ALA A 286 -13.09 1.50 13.48
C ALA A 286 -12.01 0.73 12.72
N VAL A 287 -12.26 0.44 11.45
CA VAL A 287 -11.34 -0.32 10.60
C VAL A 287 -10.03 0.44 10.41
N LEU A 288 -10.03 1.78 10.29
CA LEU A 288 -8.79 2.55 10.26
C LEU A 288 -7.94 2.35 11.52
N HIS A 289 -8.55 2.35 12.70
CA HIS A 289 -7.87 2.11 13.97
C HIS A 289 -7.40 0.65 14.11
N LEU A 290 -8.24 -0.32 13.75
CA LEU A 290 -7.88 -1.74 13.78
C LEU A 290 -6.74 -2.05 12.80
N SER A 291 -6.76 -1.47 11.60
CA SER A 291 -5.66 -1.55 10.64
C SER A 291 -4.38 -0.95 11.22
N PHE A 292 -4.46 0.23 11.85
CA PHE A 292 -3.28 0.86 12.46
C PHE A 292 -2.70 0.02 13.61
N ALA A 293 -3.53 -0.72 14.36
CA ALA A 293 -3.06 -1.58 15.45
C ALA A 293 -2.07 -2.68 15.01
N TRP A 294 -2.10 -3.08 13.74
CA TRP A 294 -1.10 -4.00 13.20
C TRP A 294 0.31 -3.40 13.11
N LEU A 295 0.44 -2.07 13.02
CA LEU A 295 1.75 -1.42 12.94
C LEU A 295 2.59 -1.64 14.22
N PRO A 296 2.11 -1.31 15.43
CA PRO A 296 2.86 -1.63 16.64
C PRO A 296 3.00 -3.14 16.88
N VAL A 297 2.03 -3.97 16.45
CA VAL A 297 2.18 -5.44 16.53
C VAL A 297 3.34 -5.92 15.65
N ALA A 298 3.45 -5.45 14.42
CA ALA A 298 4.54 -5.81 13.52
C ALA A 298 5.90 -5.40 14.09
N PHE A 299 6.02 -4.19 14.65
CA PHE A 299 7.27 -3.73 15.25
C PHE A 299 7.57 -4.38 16.61
N ALA A 300 6.57 -4.82 17.36
CA ALA A 300 6.79 -5.67 18.52
C ALA A 300 7.36 -7.03 18.11
N LEU A 301 6.88 -7.62 17.01
CA LEU A 301 7.44 -8.86 16.48
C LEU A 301 8.89 -8.66 15.98
N TYR A 302 9.17 -7.57 15.27
CA TYR A 302 10.55 -7.21 14.90
C TYR A 302 11.44 -7.05 16.13
N ALA A 303 11.04 -6.21 17.09
CA ALA A 303 11.80 -5.97 18.31
C ALA A 303 12.12 -7.25 19.09
N VAL A 304 11.13 -8.14 19.26
CA VAL A 304 11.35 -9.43 19.94
C VAL A 304 12.31 -10.31 19.13
N GLN A 305 12.15 -10.40 17.81
CA GLN A 305 13.07 -11.15 16.94
C GLN A 305 14.50 -10.61 17.05
N ASP A 306 14.68 -9.30 16.98
CA ASP A 306 16.00 -8.67 16.95
C ASP A 306 16.74 -8.80 18.28
N VAL A 307 16.01 -8.72 19.41
CA VAL A 307 16.58 -8.98 20.74
C VAL A 307 17.03 -10.43 20.86
N ILE A 308 16.19 -11.38 20.42
CA ILE A 308 16.55 -12.81 20.43
C ILE A 308 17.75 -13.08 19.53
N TYR A 309 17.77 -12.48 18.33
CA TYR A 309 18.89 -12.61 17.40
C TYR A 309 20.17 -12.02 18.00
N ALA A 310 20.11 -10.85 18.63
CA ALA A 310 21.26 -10.24 19.30
C ALA A 310 21.80 -11.09 20.46
N MET A 311 20.92 -11.78 21.19
CA MET A 311 21.29 -12.62 22.33
C MET A 311 21.77 -14.03 21.95
N ARG A 312 21.20 -14.62 20.90
CA ARG A 312 21.34 -16.06 20.59
C ARG A 312 21.78 -16.35 19.15
N GLY A 313 21.74 -15.37 18.25
CA GLY A 313 21.97 -15.56 16.82
C GLY A 313 20.82 -16.27 16.10
N GLU A 314 19.66 -16.41 16.74
CA GLU A 314 18.52 -17.18 16.23
C GLU A 314 17.43 -16.26 15.65
N MET A 315 16.96 -16.58 14.43
CA MET A 315 15.82 -15.91 13.80
C MET A 315 14.52 -16.65 14.11
N LEU A 316 13.76 -16.16 15.10
CA LEU A 316 12.57 -16.86 15.58
C LEU A 316 11.35 -16.74 14.65
N PHE A 317 11.12 -15.56 14.07
CA PHE A 317 9.87 -15.26 13.35
C PHE A 317 10.05 -15.12 11.84
N PHE A 318 11.28 -15.26 11.32
CA PHE A 318 11.61 -15.13 9.90
C PHE A 318 10.92 -13.91 9.25
N ARG A 319 9.95 -14.14 8.35
CA ARG A 319 9.22 -13.06 7.63
C ARG A 319 7.86 -12.71 8.25
N ALA A 320 7.50 -13.25 9.42
CA ALA A 320 6.23 -12.93 10.08
C ALA A 320 6.09 -11.44 10.43
N PRO A 321 7.11 -10.73 10.97
CA PRO A 321 7.00 -9.29 11.23
C PRO A 321 6.70 -8.49 9.96
N LEU A 322 7.38 -8.83 8.85
CA LEU A 322 7.16 -8.22 7.54
C LEU A 322 5.72 -8.42 7.03
N HIS A 323 5.13 -9.60 7.21
CA HIS A 323 3.77 -9.85 6.72
C HIS A 323 2.69 -9.34 7.68
N ALA A 324 2.97 -9.25 8.98
CA ALA A 324 2.14 -8.48 9.92
C ALA A 324 2.05 -7.01 9.47
N LEU A 325 3.17 -6.44 9.01
CA LEU A 325 3.21 -5.10 8.44
C LEU A 325 2.50 -5.03 7.07
N ALA A 326 2.85 -5.90 6.12
CA ALA A 326 2.40 -5.80 4.73
C ALA A 326 0.92 -6.18 4.54
N ILE A 327 0.44 -7.23 5.22
CA ILE A 327 -0.94 -7.69 5.12
C ILE A 327 -1.78 -7.01 6.21
N GLY A 328 -1.32 -7.13 7.47
CA GLY A 328 -2.04 -6.61 8.63
C GLY A 328 -2.20 -5.10 8.58
N TYR A 329 -1.11 -4.34 8.45
CA TYR A 329 -1.18 -2.89 8.37
C TYR A 329 -1.48 -2.37 6.96
N PHE A 330 -0.60 -2.58 5.97
CA PHE A 330 -0.77 -1.94 4.65
C PHE A 330 -2.02 -2.45 3.93
N GLY A 331 -2.24 -3.76 3.88
CA GLY A 331 -3.43 -4.36 3.27
C GLY A 331 -4.72 -3.90 3.93
N SER A 332 -4.82 -4.00 5.26
CA SER A 332 -6.05 -3.58 5.96
C SER A 332 -6.27 -2.07 5.89
N MET A 333 -5.21 -1.26 5.96
CA MET A 333 -5.29 0.20 5.83
C MET A 333 -5.71 0.60 4.42
N LEU A 334 -5.27 -0.13 3.39
CA LEU A 334 -5.73 0.05 2.02
C LEU A 334 -7.24 -0.19 1.91
N VAL A 335 -7.75 -1.31 2.44
CA VAL A 335 -9.20 -1.60 2.43
C VAL A 335 -9.97 -0.44 3.09
N ALA A 336 -9.52 0.03 4.25
CA ALA A 336 -10.16 1.11 5.00
C ALA A 336 -10.14 2.44 4.23
N MET A 337 -8.96 2.89 3.82
CA MET A 337 -8.74 4.21 3.24
C MET A 337 -9.33 4.30 1.83
N VAL A 338 -9.11 3.27 1.00
CA VAL A 338 -9.63 3.25 -0.38
C VAL A 338 -11.15 3.17 -0.35
N THR A 339 -11.75 2.32 0.49
CA THR A 339 -13.23 2.29 0.65
C THR A 339 -13.78 3.67 1.01
N ARG A 340 -13.16 4.34 1.99
CA ARG A 340 -13.57 5.68 2.42
C ARG A 340 -13.47 6.71 1.29
N VAL A 341 -12.34 6.76 0.59
CA VAL A 341 -12.09 7.72 -0.51
C VAL A 341 -13.05 7.45 -1.66
N THR A 342 -13.22 6.18 -2.05
CA THR A 342 -14.12 5.76 -3.12
C THR A 342 -15.57 6.12 -2.82
N GLN A 343 -16.02 5.96 -1.58
CA GLN A 343 -17.37 6.38 -1.18
C GLN A 343 -17.52 7.91 -1.20
N GLY A 344 -16.63 8.63 -0.52
CA GLY A 344 -16.72 10.09 -0.43
C GLY A 344 -16.60 10.80 -1.78
N HIS A 345 -15.78 10.28 -2.70
CA HIS A 345 -15.62 10.81 -4.05
C HIS A 345 -16.61 10.25 -5.07
N SER A 346 -17.48 9.33 -4.68
CA SER A 346 -18.53 8.82 -5.56
C SER A 346 -19.94 9.28 -5.17
N GLY A 347 -20.06 10.14 -4.16
CA GLY A 347 -21.34 10.64 -3.63
C GLY A 347 -22.06 9.65 -2.70
N ARG A 348 -21.39 8.55 -2.34
CA ARG A 348 -21.98 7.48 -1.50
C ARG A 348 -21.70 7.72 -0.01
N PRO A 349 -22.55 7.23 0.91
CA PRO A 349 -22.29 7.31 2.34
C PRO A 349 -20.94 6.67 2.72
N MET A 350 -20.15 7.36 3.54
CA MET A 350 -18.84 6.88 4.03
C MET A 350 -19.02 5.85 5.16
N GLN A 351 -19.50 4.66 4.82
CA GLN A 351 -19.82 3.59 5.76
C GLN A 351 -19.24 2.24 5.30
N MET A 352 -18.91 1.37 6.25
CA MET A 352 -18.51 -0.01 5.93
C MET A 352 -19.76 -0.83 5.61
N GLY A 353 -20.00 -1.07 4.32
CA GLY A 353 -20.99 -2.06 3.87
C GLY A 353 -20.49 -3.49 4.03
N ALA A 354 -21.33 -4.47 3.71
CA ALA A 354 -21.00 -5.90 3.86
C ALA A 354 -19.72 -6.30 3.10
N VAL A 355 -19.56 -5.86 1.85
CA VAL A 355 -18.40 -6.24 1.01
C VAL A 355 -17.05 -5.79 1.61
N PRO A 356 -16.85 -4.50 1.95
CA PRO A 356 -15.64 -4.09 2.68
C PRO A 356 -15.44 -4.79 4.02
N TRP A 357 -16.51 -5.10 4.77
CA TRP A 357 -16.40 -5.83 6.04
C TRP A 357 -15.89 -7.26 5.85
N VAL A 358 -16.47 -7.99 4.90
CA VAL A 358 -16.03 -9.35 4.55
C VAL A 358 -14.57 -9.34 4.10
N CYS A 359 -14.20 -8.40 3.24
CA CYS A 359 -12.81 -8.24 2.79
C CYS A 359 -11.86 -8.01 3.97
N PHE A 360 -12.18 -7.06 4.85
CA PHE A 360 -11.36 -6.77 6.04
C PHE A 360 -11.23 -7.99 6.97
N ALA A 361 -12.34 -8.67 7.28
CA ALA A 361 -12.36 -9.83 8.17
C ALA A 361 -11.56 -11.00 7.60
N LEU A 362 -11.76 -11.33 6.31
CA LEU A 362 -10.97 -12.36 5.63
C LEU A 362 -9.49 -12.01 5.59
N LEU A 363 -9.15 -10.73 5.40
CA LEU A 363 -7.77 -10.28 5.42
C LEU A 363 -7.09 -10.47 6.79
N GLN A 364 -7.85 -10.36 7.89
CA GLN A 364 -7.34 -10.68 9.23
C GLN A 364 -7.00 -12.16 9.35
N LEU A 365 -7.83 -13.04 8.77
CA LEU A 365 -7.51 -14.47 8.73
C LEU A 365 -6.29 -14.75 7.85
N VAL A 366 -6.18 -14.08 6.70
CA VAL A 366 -5.04 -14.22 5.78
C VAL A 366 -3.71 -13.85 6.44
N VAL A 367 -3.65 -12.74 7.19
CA VAL A 367 -2.41 -12.37 7.90
C VAL A 367 -2.03 -13.40 8.95
N LEU A 368 -3.00 -13.94 9.70
CA LEU A 368 -2.74 -14.99 10.70
C LEU A 368 -2.26 -16.30 10.05
N VAL A 369 -2.89 -16.73 8.95
CA VAL A 369 -2.46 -17.90 8.18
C VAL A 369 -1.05 -17.68 7.61
N ARG A 370 -0.77 -16.49 7.08
CA ARG A 370 0.55 -16.17 6.55
C ARG A 370 1.62 -16.17 7.65
N ILE A 371 1.33 -15.63 8.82
CA ILE A 371 2.23 -15.66 9.99
C ILE A 371 2.44 -17.10 10.47
N ARG A 372 1.38 -17.93 10.50
CA ARG A 372 1.45 -19.34 10.89
C ARG A 372 2.46 -20.12 10.05
N ALA A 373 2.63 -19.78 8.76
CA ALA A 373 3.58 -20.44 7.87
C ALA A 373 5.04 -20.37 8.36
N GLU A 374 5.41 -19.38 9.19
CA GLU A 374 6.78 -19.22 9.70
C GLU A 374 7.08 -20.10 10.93
N PHE A 375 6.06 -20.73 11.52
CA PHE A 375 6.20 -21.57 12.72
C PHE A 375 6.26 -23.08 12.40
N GLY A 376 6.71 -23.43 11.19
CA GLY A 376 6.96 -24.82 10.78
C GLY A 376 5.72 -25.60 10.32
N GLY A 377 5.90 -26.91 10.09
CA GLY A 377 4.93 -27.77 9.40
C GLY A 377 5.06 -27.66 7.88
N ASP A 378 3.95 -27.83 7.16
CA ASP A 378 3.92 -27.66 5.70
C ASP A 378 3.88 -26.17 5.30
N VAL A 379 5.05 -25.52 5.36
CA VAL A 379 5.20 -24.08 5.12
C VAL A 379 4.56 -23.67 3.80
N TYR A 380 4.87 -24.38 2.71
CA TYR A 380 4.38 -24.03 1.37
C TYR A 380 2.86 -24.19 1.24
N LEU A 381 2.25 -25.18 1.89
CA LEU A 381 0.78 -25.28 1.94
C LEU A 381 0.16 -24.05 2.61
N TRP A 382 0.69 -23.61 3.75
CA TRP A 382 0.19 -22.40 4.42
C TRP A 382 0.37 -21.13 3.56
N LEU A 383 1.47 -21.03 2.81
CA LEU A 383 1.68 -19.95 1.85
C LEU A 383 0.63 -19.96 0.73
N VAL A 384 0.33 -21.13 0.17
CA VAL A 384 -0.71 -21.30 -0.86
C VAL A 384 -2.07 -20.89 -0.32
N ILE A 385 -2.46 -21.37 0.87
CA ILE A 385 -3.73 -21.02 1.50
C ILE A 385 -3.82 -19.51 1.74
N ALA A 386 -2.74 -18.87 2.24
CA ALA A 386 -2.72 -17.42 2.42
C ALA A 386 -2.87 -16.66 1.10
N ALA A 387 -2.21 -17.11 0.03
CA ALA A 387 -2.26 -16.45 -1.27
C ALA A 387 -3.65 -16.52 -1.92
N TYR A 388 -4.29 -17.70 -1.91
CA TYR A 388 -5.68 -17.82 -2.38
C TYR A 388 -6.69 -17.14 -1.43
N GLY A 389 -6.43 -17.16 -0.13
CA GLY A 389 -7.22 -16.43 0.85
C GLY A 389 -7.22 -14.92 0.58
N TRP A 390 -6.09 -14.34 0.17
CA TRP A 390 -6.02 -12.95 -0.28
C TRP A 390 -6.92 -12.71 -1.50
N LEU A 391 -6.85 -13.57 -2.53
CA LEU A 391 -7.70 -13.44 -3.71
C LEU A 391 -9.18 -13.51 -3.36
N LEU A 392 -9.56 -14.47 -2.51
CA LEU A 392 -10.93 -14.62 -2.01
C LEU A 392 -11.40 -13.37 -1.25
N ALA A 393 -10.53 -12.80 -0.40
CA ALA A 393 -10.84 -11.61 0.38
C ALA A 393 -11.05 -10.38 -0.51
N PHE A 394 -10.18 -10.17 -1.50
CA PHE A 394 -10.17 -8.96 -2.31
C PHE A 394 -11.12 -9.01 -3.51
N LEU A 395 -11.43 -10.18 -4.07
CA LEU A 395 -12.21 -10.28 -5.30
C LEU A 395 -13.58 -9.55 -5.21
N PRO A 396 -14.44 -9.78 -4.18
CA PRO A 396 -15.71 -9.06 -4.08
C PRO A 396 -15.51 -7.54 -3.90
N TRP A 397 -14.47 -7.15 -3.16
CA TRP A 397 -14.15 -5.75 -2.90
C TRP A 397 -13.66 -5.01 -4.16
N VAL A 398 -12.84 -5.69 -4.98
CA VAL A 398 -12.36 -5.18 -6.27
C VAL A 398 -13.51 -5.05 -7.25
N LEU A 399 -14.37 -6.06 -7.39
CA LEU A 399 -15.53 -6.00 -8.29
C LEU A 399 -16.46 -4.83 -7.93
N ARG A 400 -16.76 -4.66 -6.64
CA ARG A 400 -17.56 -3.51 -6.17
C ARG A 400 -16.86 -2.17 -6.43
N SER A 401 -15.57 -2.08 -6.16
CA SER A 401 -14.82 -0.82 -6.36
C SER A 401 -14.71 -0.47 -7.84
N ALA A 402 -14.42 -1.45 -8.69
CA ALA A 402 -14.37 -1.29 -10.15
C ALA A 402 -15.71 -0.81 -10.70
N TRP A 403 -16.83 -1.39 -10.26
CA TRP A 403 -18.16 -0.90 -10.62
C TRP A 403 -18.32 0.59 -10.27
N ILE A 404 -17.94 1.01 -9.05
CA ILE A 404 -18.01 2.43 -8.64
C ILE A 404 -17.16 3.32 -9.56
N TYR A 405 -15.95 2.89 -9.93
CA TYR A 405 -15.08 3.67 -10.82
C TYR A 405 -15.55 3.68 -12.27
N LEU A 406 -16.36 2.71 -12.70
CA LEU A 406 -16.87 2.61 -14.07
C LEU A 406 -18.27 3.20 -14.25
N THR A 407 -18.93 3.63 -13.16
CA THR A 407 -20.24 4.29 -13.20
C THR A 407 -20.17 5.75 -12.75
N PRO A 408 -20.97 6.67 -13.32
CA PRO A 408 -21.07 8.04 -12.82
C PRO A 408 -21.36 8.11 -11.32
N ARG A 409 -21.02 9.25 -10.70
CA ARG A 409 -21.37 9.51 -9.30
C ARG A 409 -22.87 9.43 -9.07
N VAL A 410 -23.25 8.92 -7.90
CA VAL A 410 -24.68 8.77 -7.54
C VAL A 410 -25.37 10.08 -7.20
N ASP A 411 -24.58 11.13 -6.90
CA ASP A 411 -25.05 12.47 -6.55
C ASP A 411 -25.15 13.42 -7.76
N GLY A 412 -24.93 12.92 -8.99
CA GLY A 412 -25.06 13.69 -10.23
C GLY A 412 -23.98 14.76 -10.46
N LYS A 413 -22.98 14.86 -9.58
CA LYS A 413 -21.86 15.80 -9.75
C LYS A 413 -20.86 15.27 -10.79
N PRO A 414 -19.96 16.12 -11.34
CA PRO A 414 -18.94 15.67 -12.27
C PRO A 414 -18.07 14.53 -11.70
N GLY A 415 -17.81 13.55 -12.55
CA GLY A 415 -17.17 12.30 -12.17
C GLY A 415 -18.15 11.16 -12.21
#